data_AF-A0A961GLA1-F1
#
_entry.id   AF-A0A961GLA1-F1
#
_cell.length_a   1.000
_cell.length_b   1.000
_cell.length_c   1.000
_cell.angle_alpha   90.00
_cell.angle_beta   90.00
_cell.angle_gamma   90.00
#
_symmetry.space_group_name_H-M   'P 1'
#
loop_
_entity.id
_entity.type
_entity.pdbx_description
1 polymer ?
#
loop_
_entity_poly.entity_id
_entity_poly.type
_entity_poly.pdbx_seq_one_letter_code
_entity_poly.pdbx_strand_id
1 'polypeptide(L)' 'MTTLGAHIGDRSPGGVVPLQVSFHGVRGSTPCSCESNRRYGGNTACVSVDAPGIDPLILDIGTGLRFFGDQQPADG' A
#
# COMPACT_ATOMS: atom_id res chain seq x y z
N MET A 1 10.63 2.32 -1.23
CA MET A 1 9.35 1.71 -0.80
C MET A 1 9.35 1.80 0.71
N THR A 2 8.64 2.78 1.28
CA THR A 2 8.58 2.95 2.74
C THR A 2 7.35 2.19 3.21
N THR A 3 7.55 1.01 3.78
CA THR A 3 6.49 0.32 4.53
C THR A 3 6.27 1.11 5.81
N LEU A 4 5.18 1.86 5.90
CA LEU A 4 4.79 2.48 7.15
C LEU A 4 3.97 1.44 7.92
N GLY A 5 4.60 0.79 8.90
CA GLY A 5 3.89 -0.05 9.86
C GLY A 5 2.96 0.82 10.70
N ALA A 6 1.72 1.02 10.25
CA ALA A 6 0.69 1.66 11.05
C ALA A 6 0.10 0.61 11.99
N HIS A 7 0.54 0.59 13.26
CA HIS A 7 -0.14 -0.15 14.31
C HIS A 7 -1.48 0.53 14.62
N ILE A 8 -2.53 0.17 13.88
CA ILE A 8 -3.91 0.55 14.21
C ILE A 8 -4.41 -0.47 15.24
N GLY A 9 -4.37 -0.10 16.52
CA GLY A 9 -4.88 -0.92 17.61
C GLY A 9 -6.40 -0.87 17.67
N ASP A 10 -7.04 -2.04 17.52
CA ASP A 10 -8.47 -2.23 17.79
C ASP A 10 -8.69 -2.68 19.24
N ARG A 11 -9.76 -2.18 19.87
CA ARG A 11 -10.27 -2.60 21.18
C ARG A 11 -11.40 -3.62 21.01
N SER A 12 -11.11 -4.79 20.47
CA SER A 12 -12.01 -5.95 20.48
C SER A 12 -11.55 -6.98 21.53
N PRO A 13 -12.46 -7.67 22.24
CA PRO A 13 -12.09 -8.67 23.24
C PRO A 13 -11.65 -9.96 22.53
N GLY A 14 -10.39 -10.01 22.10
CA GLY A 14 -9.83 -11.15 21.37
C GLY A 14 -8.56 -10.84 20.56
N GLY A 15 -7.52 -10.28 21.18
CA GLY A 15 -6.18 -10.14 20.59
C GLY A 15 -6.04 -9.07 19.49
N VAL A 16 -4.88 -8.41 19.44
CA VAL A 16 -4.56 -7.44 18.37
C VAL A 16 -4.08 -8.22 17.16
N VAL A 17 -4.83 -8.18 16.05
CA VAL A 17 -4.33 -8.66 14.75
C VAL A 17 -3.57 -7.50 14.09
N PRO A 18 -2.24 -7.62 13.87
CA PRO A 18 -1.49 -6.57 13.22
C PRO A 18 -1.89 -6.47 11.74
N LEU A 19 -2.22 -5.27 11.30
CA LEU A 19 -2.38 -4.93 9.89
C LEU A 19 -1.07 -4.34 9.37
N GLN A 20 -0.66 -4.77 8.18
CA GLN A 20 0.44 -4.13 7.46
C GLN A 20 -0.13 -3.31 6.32
N VAL A 21 0.23 -2.03 6.28
CA VAL A 21 -0.23 -1.09 5.25
C VAL A 21 0.96 -0.67 4.40
N SER A 22 0.85 -0.88 3.09
CA SER A 22 1.90 -0.51 2.12
C SER A 22 1.38 0.55 1.16
N PHE A 23 2.11 1.67 1.03
CA PHE A 23 1.77 2.75 0.12
C PHE A 23 2.53 2.56 -1.20
N HIS A 24 1.80 2.25 -2.27
CA HIS A 24 2.32 2.07 -3.63
C HIS A 24 2.35 3.40 -4.41
N GLY A 25 1.51 4.34 -3.99
CA GLY A 25 1.54 5.74 -4.43
C GLY A 25 0.84 6.67 -3.45
N VAL A 26 1.32 7.92 -3.38
CA VAL A 26 0.88 8.93 -2.40
C VAL A 26 0.61 10.30 -3.03
N ARG A 27 0.69 10.40 -4.37
CA ARG A 27 0.38 11.63 -5.11
C ARG A 27 -1.11 11.67 -5.46
N GLY A 28 -1.60 12.88 -5.72
CA GLY A 28 -2.94 13.10 -6.30
C GLY A 28 -3.07 12.50 -7.70
N SER A 29 -4.12 12.87 -8.42
CA SER A 29 -4.47 12.29 -9.73
C SER A 29 -3.39 12.41 -10.80
N THR A 30 -2.47 13.38 -10.68
CA THR A 30 -1.37 13.57 -11.64
C THR A 30 -0.05 13.09 -11.03
N PRO A 31 0.56 12.01 -11.57
CA PRO A 31 1.87 11.56 -11.12
C PRO A 31 2.93 12.63 -11.42
N CYS A 32 3.92 12.77 -10.54
CA CYS A 32 5.00 13.75 -10.71
C CYS A 32 6.35 13.05 -10.67
N SER A 33 6.96 12.85 -11.84
CA SER A 33 8.24 12.15 -12.03
C SER A 33 9.46 13.09 -12.07
N CYS A 34 9.30 14.36 -11.69
CA CYS A 34 10.39 15.33 -11.69
C CYS A 34 11.33 15.17 -10.48
N GLU A 35 12.60 15.56 -10.67
CA GLU A 35 13.66 15.48 -9.66
C GLU A 35 13.28 16.15 -8.34
N SER A 36 12.66 17.33 -8.41
CA SER A 36 12.22 18.12 -7.24
C SER A 36 11.26 17.36 -6.32
N ASN A 37 10.58 16.33 -6.83
CA ASN A 37 9.55 15.60 -6.10
C ASN A 37 9.93 14.14 -5.80
N ARG A 38 11.14 13.70 -6.17
CA ARG A 38 11.61 12.31 -5.99
C ARG A 38 11.49 11.81 -4.55
N ARG A 39 11.77 12.66 -3.55
CA ARG A 39 11.67 12.31 -2.12
C ARG A 39 10.26 11.90 -1.66
N TYR A 40 9.22 12.30 -2.39
CA TYR A 40 7.82 12.03 -2.06
C TYR A 40 7.23 10.88 -2.89
N GLY A 41 8.01 10.32 -3.82
CA GLY A 41 7.52 9.39 -4.84
C GLY A 41 6.79 10.08 -5.99
N GLY A 42 6.43 9.30 -7.00
CA GLY A 42 5.83 9.79 -8.25
C GLY A 42 4.48 9.19 -8.60
N ASN A 43 4.07 8.09 -7.97
CA ASN A 43 2.85 7.37 -8.31
C ASN A 43 1.60 7.99 -7.66
N THR A 44 0.48 7.95 -8.39
CA THR A 44 -0.86 8.30 -7.90
C THR A 44 -1.31 7.33 -6.81
N ALA A 45 -2.24 7.77 -5.96
CA ALA A 45 -2.71 7.05 -4.77
C ALA A 45 -3.00 5.56 -5.02
N CYS A 46 -2.40 4.71 -4.19
CA CYS A 46 -2.66 3.27 -4.17
C CYS A 46 -2.08 2.67 -2.88
N VAL A 47 -2.85 1.83 -2.19
CA VAL A 47 -2.48 1.20 -0.92
C VAL A 47 -2.85 -0.28 -0.93
N SER A 48 -2.00 -1.15 -0.38
CA SER A 48 -2.39 -2.52 0.01
C SER A 48 -2.47 -2.65 1.53
N VAL A 49 -3.42 -3.45 1.99
CA VAL A 49 -3.57 -3.85 3.40
C VAL A 49 -3.49 -5.35 3.48
N ASP A 50 -2.50 -5.83 4.23
CA ASP A 50 -2.24 -7.25 4.47
C ASP A 50 -2.69 -7.61 5.89
N ALA A 51 -3.37 -8.75 6.02
CA ALA A 51 -3.68 -9.37 7.30
C ALA A 51 -3.52 -10.90 7.21
N PRO A 52 -3.28 -11.60 8.34
CA PRO A 52 -3.08 -13.04 8.33
C PRO A 52 -4.29 -13.80 7.77
N GLY A 53 -4.05 -14.67 6.78
CA GLY A 53 -5.04 -15.62 6.26
C GLY A 53 -6.07 -15.04 5.29
N ILE A 54 -5.87 -13.82 4.80
CA ILE A 54 -6.71 -13.22 3.76
C ILE A 54 -5.85 -12.67 2.62
N ASP A 55 -6.45 -12.61 1.43
CA ASP A 55 -5.83 -11.91 0.31
C ASP A 55 -5.68 -10.41 0.61
N PRO A 56 -4.65 -9.76 0.06
CA PRO A 56 -4.41 -8.34 0.28
C PRO A 56 -5.59 -7.50 -0.24
N LEU A 57 -6.07 -6.59 0.59
CA LEU A 57 -7.06 -5.60 0.18
C LEU A 57 -6.36 -4.45 -0.54
N ILE A 58 -6.77 -4.19 -1.77
CA ILE A 58 -6.25 -3.09 -2.58
C ILE A 58 -7.21 -1.90 -2.55
N LEU A 59 -6.68 -0.74 -2.15
CA LEU A 59 -7.41 0.52 -2.10
C LEU A 59 -6.85 1.45 -3.17
N ASP A 60 -7.71 1.79 -4.13
CA ASP A 60 -7.39 2.52 -5.36
C ASP A 60 -6.45 1.76 -6.32
N ILE A 61 -6.56 2.06 -7.60
CA ILE A 61 -5.82 1.41 -8.70
C ILE A 61 -4.93 2.45 -9.37
N GLY A 62 -4.23 3.23 -8.54
CA GLY A 62 -3.28 4.22 -9.01
C GLY A 62 -2.10 3.59 -9.75
N THR A 63 -1.34 4.44 -10.43
CA THR A 63 -0.15 4.09 -11.23
C THR A 63 0.92 3.28 -10.46
N GLY A 64 0.93 3.35 -9.13
CA GLY A 64 1.83 2.57 -8.29
C GLY A 64 1.48 1.09 -8.16
N LEU A 65 0.23 0.70 -8.39
CA LEU A 65 -0.23 -0.69 -8.24
C LEU A 65 0.49 -1.64 -9.21
N ARG A 66 0.95 -1.14 -10.35
CA ARG A 66 1.70 -1.94 -11.33
C ARG A 66 2.87 -2.70 -10.69
N PHE A 67 3.59 -2.06 -9.78
CA PHE A 67 4.73 -2.66 -9.09
C PHE A 67 4.31 -3.63 -7.97
N PHE A 68 3.13 -3.45 -7.40
CA PHE A 68 2.57 -4.40 -6.44
C PHE A 68 2.29 -5.75 -7.12
N GLY A 69 1.68 -5.73 -8.32
CA GLY A 69 1.41 -6.94 -9.09
C GLY A 69 2.66 -7.79 -9.37
N ASP A 70 3.82 -7.15 -9.59
CA ASP A 70 5.10 -7.83 -9.79
C ASP A 70 5.61 -8.57 -8.52
N GLN A 71 5.04 -8.30 -7.34
CA GLN A 71 5.38 -8.95 -6.08
C GLN A 71 4.39 -10.06 -5.69
N GLN A 72 3.29 -10.22 -6.43
CA GLN A 72 2.26 -11.20 -6.11
C GLN A 72 2.52 -12.56 -6.78
N PRO A 73 2.05 -13.66 -6.16
CA PRO A 73 2.01 -14.96 -6.80
C PRO A 73 1.18 -14.92 -8.11
N ALA A 74 1.58 -15.72 -9.09
CA ALA A 74 0.89 -15.85 -10.37
C ALA A 74 -0.01 -17.11 -10.41
N ASP A 75 -0.72 -17.36 -9.31
CA ASP A 75 -1.47 -18.60 -9.07
C ASP A 75 -2.98 -18.49 -9.32
N GLY A 76 -3.54 -17.27 -9.44
CA GLY A 76 -4.87 -17.02 -10.00
C GLY A 76 -6.04 -17.51 -9.15
#